data_AF-A0A3P6TUQ4-F1
#
_entry.id   AF-A0A3P6TUQ4-F1
#
_cell.length_a   1.000
_cell.length_b   1.000
_cell.length_c   1.000
_cell.angle_alpha   90.00
_cell.angle_beta   90.00
_cell.angle_gamma   90.00
#
_symmetry.space_group_name_H-M   'P 1'
#
loop_
_entity.id
_entity.type
_entity.pdbx_description
1 polymer ?
#
loop_
_entity_poly.entity_id
_entity_poly.type
_entity_poly.pdbx_seq_one_letter_code
_entity_poly.pdbx_strand_id
1 'polypeptide(L)'
;SSPSRDSTKNSSSNLNLTTTQLLLVRKTWNHAKNQGALEPALGIFRNSFYKCGEIRSLIMGGPKNVGYERLKKHAKSFTNIMDSLITGLDAKESVIEELRKAGRAHATLLRDTSNKFGNKSNTQLIGCPFRLAHFDHFASAMIERTLEWGEKKDRNKTTQTGWTKIVLFIVEQLREGYQEAIREKRRERQQKNQFVSSNDNR
;
A
#
# COMPACT_ATOMS: atom_id res chain seq x y z
N SER A 1 -10.22 20.98 30.40
CA SER A 1 -9.80 21.22 29.02
C SER A 1 -9.02 20.03 28.51
N SER A 2 -9.67 19.17 27.72
CA SER A 2 -9.01 18.01 27.09
C SER A 2 -8.10 18.50 25.97
N PRO A 3 -6.82 18.07 25.89
CA PRO A 3 -5.94 18.51 24.83
C PRO A 3 -6.42 17.92 23.49
N SER A 4 -6.58 18.83 22.52
CA SER A 4 -6.93 18.55 21.14
C SER A 4 -6.03 17.47 20.54
N ARG A 5 -6.65 16.38 20.07
CA ARG A 5 -5.99 15.28 19.33
C ARG A 5 -5.75 15.62 17.86
N ASP A 6 -5.95 16.87 17.42
CA ASP A 6 -5.85 17.23 16.00
C ASP A 6 -4.45 17.66 15.53
N SER A 7 -3.54 18.01 16.44
CA SER A 7 -2.22 18.55 16.05
C SER A 7 -1.24 17.48 15.54
N THR A 8 -1.46 16.19 15.84
CA THR A 8 -0.62 15.10 15.32
C THR A 8 -1.07 14.56 13.96
N LYS A 9 -2.27 14.92 13.49
CA LYS A 9 -2.82 14.45 12.22
C LYS A 9 -2.33 15.26 11.01
N ASN A 10 -1.89 16.50 11.24
CA ASN A 10 -1.57 17.45 10.18
C ASN A 10 -0.11 17.38 9.70
N SER A 11 0.77 16.68 10.41
CA SER A 11 2.17 16.50 10.03
C SER A 11 2.41 15.30 9.11
N SER A 12 1.49 14.33 9.10
CA SER A 12 1.60 13.03 8.41
C SER A 12 1.17 13.08 6.94
N SER A 13 0.36 14.07 6.57
CA SER A 13 -0.12 14.34 5.20
C SER A 13 0.91 15.08 4.34
N ASN A 14 1.97 15.62 4.95
CA ASN A 14 2.96 16.43 4.25
C ASN A 14 4.30 15.73 4.03
N LEU A 15 4.48 15.15 2.84
CA LEU A 15 5.80 14.73 2.36
C LEU A 15 6.70 15.95 2.17
N ASN A 16 7.66 16.11 3.08
CA ASN A 16 8.63 17.21 3.08
C ASN A 16 10.04 16.70 2.80
N LEU A 17 10.50 16.86 1.55
CA LEU A 17 11.84 16.53 1.10
C LEU A 17 12.63 17.83 0.88
N THR A 18 13.92 17.83 1.27
CA THR A 18 14.81 18.92 0.84
C THR A 18 15.08 18.79 -0.67
N THR A 19 15.48 19.89 -1.33
CA THR A 19 15.86 19.88 -2.75
C THR A 19 16.90 18.80 -3.05
N THR A 20 17.92 18.66 -2.18
CA THR A 20 18.95 17.63 -2.30
C THR A 20 18.38 16.21 -2.17
N GLN A 21 17.47 15.98 -1.22
CA GLN A 21 16.80 14.69 -1.05
C GLN A 21 16.01 14.31 -2.31
N LEU A 22 15.26 15.27 -2.87
CA LEU A 22 14.46 15.06 -4.08
C LEU A 22 15.33 14.73 -5.30
N LEU A 23 16.45 15.44 -5.49
CA LEU A 23 17.39 15.18 -6.59
C LEU A 23 18.00 13.78 -6.49
N LEU A 24 18.44 13.38 -5.29
CA LEU A 24 19.04 12.05 -5.06
C LEU A 24 18.03 10.92 -5.22
N VAL A 25 16.80 11.10 -4.73
CA VAL A 25 15.70 10.14 -4.95
C VAL A 25 15.43 9.98 -6.44
N ARG A 26 15.27 11.08 -7.19
CA ARG A 26 15.04 11.03 -8.65
C ARG A 26 16.14 10.26 -9.37
N LYS A 27 17.40 10.56 -9.03
CA LYS A 27 18.57 9.89 -9.62
C LYS A 27 18.56 8.38 -9.34
N THR A 28 18.37 7.99 -8.09
CA THR A 28 18.40 6.58 -7.68
C THR A 28 17.17 5.80 -8.16
N TRP A 29 16.00 6.44 -8.25
CA TRP A 29 14.80 5.86 -8.87
C TRP A 29 15.01 5.54 -10.34
N ASN A 30 15.53 6.50 -11.11
CA ASN A 30 15.83 6.29 -12.53
C ASN A 30 16.87 5.18 -12.74
N HIS A 31 17.92 5.14 -11.92
CA HIS A 31 18.88 4.04 -11.93
C HIS A 31 18.20 2.69 -11.67
N ALA A 32 17.30 2.60 -10.70
CA ALA A 32 16.61 1.36 -10.37
C ALA A 32 15.70 0.88 -11.52
N LYS A 33 15.03 1.80 -12.23
CA LYS A 33 14.18 1.49 -13.39
C LYS A 33 14.96 0.90 -14.57
N ASN A 34 16.27 1.15 -14.68
CA ASN A 34 17.10 0.57 -15.75
C ASN A 34 17.21 -0.96 -15.68
N GLN A 35 16.76 -1.58 -14.58
CA GLN A 35 16.75 -3.04 -14.41
C GLN A 35 15.66 -3.75 -15.22
N GLY A 36 14.65 -3.01 -15.71
CA GLY A 36 13.60 -3.57 -16.56
C GLY A 36 12.29 -2.78 -16.51
N ALA A 37 11.38 -3.05 -17.45
CA ALA A 37 10.16 -2.28 -17.67
C ALA A 37 9.21 -2.17 -16.45
N LEU A 38 9.25 -3.12 -15.53
CA LEU A 38 8.46 -3.12 -14.28
C LEU A 38 9.35 -3.13 -13.03
N GLU A 39 10.65 -2.94 -13.19
CA GLU A 39 11.55 -2.73 -12.08
C GLU A 39 11.60 -1.24 -11.72
N PRO A 40 11.86 -0.90 -10.44
CA PRO A 40 12.13 -1.80 -9.31
C PRO A 40 10.86 -2.36 -8.61
N ALA A 41 9.66 -2.08 -9.13
CA ALA A 41 8.41 -2.43 -8.47
C ALA A 41 8.25 -3.95 -8.27
N LEU A 42 8.58 -4.78 -9.27
CA LEU A 42 8.56 -6.24 -9.13
C LEU A 42 9.54 -6.72 -8.06
N GLY A 43 10.76 -6.18 -8.01
CA GLY A 43 11.72 -6.47 -6.96
C GLY A 43 11.21 -6.14 -5.56
N ILE A 44 10.50 -5.02 -5.38
CA ILE A 44 9.89 -4.64 -4.10
C ILE A 44 8.81 -5.64 -3.68
N PHE A 45 7.87 -5.99 -4.57
CA PHE A 45 6.83 -6.97 -4.25
C PHE A 45 7.40 -8.36 -3.99
N ARG A 46 8.44 -8.78 -4.71
CA ARG A 46 9.12 -10.04 -4.42
C ARG A 46 9.80 -10.01 -3.06
N ASN A 47 10.43 -8.89 -2.69
CA ASN A 47 11.03 -8.75 -1.36
C ASN A 47 9.97 -8.82 -0.24
N SER A 48 8.79 -8.22 -0.45
CA SER A 48 7.70 -8.30 0.53
C SER A 48 7.14 -9.72 0.70
N PHE A 49 7.22 -10.57 -0.33
CA PHE A 49 6.88 -12.00 -0.22
C PHE A 49 7.82 -12.75 0.72
N TYR A 50 9.11 -12.41 0.74
CA TYR A 50 10.07 -12.98 1.69
C TYR A 50 9.85 -12.46 3.11
N LYS A 51 9.49 -11.18 3.26
CA LYS A 51 9.15 -10.59 4.56
C LYS A 51 7.88 -11.16 5.18
N CYS A 52 6.87 -11.46 4.36
CA CYS A 52 5.59 -11.99 4.81
C CYS A 52 5.00 -12.90 3.74
N GLY A 53 5.02 -14.22 4.00
CA GLY A 53 4.48 -15.23 3.09
C GLY A 53 2.98 -15.04 2.79
N GLU A 54 2.23 -14.39 3.68
CA GLU A 54 0.82 -14.08 3.43
C GLU A 54 0.62 -13.07 2.29
N ILE A 55 1.54 -12.11 2.13
CA ILE A 55 1.50 -11.16 1.00
C ILE A 55 1.64 -11.92 -0.32
N ARG A 56 2.52 -12.94 -0.36
CA ARG A 56 2.64 -13.83 -1.51
C ARG A 56 1.34 -14.58 -1.76
N SER A 57 0.74 -15.19 -0.72
CA SER A 57 -0.52 -15.92 -0.85
C SER A 57 -1.67 -15.03 -1.35
N LEU A 58 -1.73 -13.77 -0.89
CA LEU A 58 -2.71 -12.79 -1.33
C LEU A 58 -2.53 -12.36 -2.79
N ILE A 59 -1.29 -12.10 -3.22
CA ILE A 59 -1.03 -11.66 -4.60
C ILE A 59 -1.08 -12.83 -5.59
N MET A 60 -0.48 -13.96 -5.24
CA MET A 60 -0.36 -15.14 -6.11
C MET A 60 -1.56 -16.09 -6.02
N GLY A 61 -2.53 -15.81 -5.15
CA GLY A 61 -3.69 -16.68 -4.93
C GLY A 61 -4.55 -16.87 -6.18
N GLY A 62 -4.96 -18.11 -6.42
CA GLY A 62 -5.70 -18.55 -7.60
C GLY A 62 -4.81 -19.29 -8.61
N PRO A 63 -5.30 -19.53 -9.84
CA PRO A 63 -4.51 -20.14 -10.90
C PRO A 63 -3.22 -19.36 -11.18
N LYS A 64 -2.14 -20.06 -11.52
CA LYS A 64 -0.79 -19.49 -11.70
C LYS A 64 -0.79 -18.19 -12.54
N ASN A 65 -1.40 -18.23 -13.71
CA ASN A 65 -1.46 -17.07 -14.62
C ASN A 65 -2.18 -15.87 -14.01
N VAL A 66 -3.24 -16.11 -13.22
CA VAL A 66 -4.02 -15.04 -12.56
C VAL A 66 -3.17 -14.33 -11.51
N GLY A 67 -2.40 -15.08 -10.71
CA GLY A 67 -1.49 -14.51 -9.71
C GLY A 67 -0.41 -13.63 -10.34
N TYR A 68 0.23 -14.10 -11.42
CA TYR A 68 1.25 -13.32 -12.13
C TYR A 68 0.69 -12.05 -12.77
N GLU A 69 -0.51 -12.11 -13.39
CA GLU A 69 -1.16 -10.91 -13.94
C GLU A 69 -1.55 -9.92 -12.85
N ARG A 70 -1.99 -10.39 -11.68
CA ARG A 70 -2.25 -9.52 -10.51
C ARG A 70 -0.99 -8.81 -10.05
N LEU A 71 0.12 -9.54 -9.92
CA LEU A 71 1.42 -8.97 -9.56
C LEU A 71 1.88 -7.94 -10.59
N LYS A 72 1.75 -8.23 -11.89
CA LYS A 72 2.10 -7.32 -12.99
C LYS A 72 1.30 -6.03 -12.93
N LYS A 73 -0.01 -6.12 -12.68
CA LYS A 73 -0.89 -4.96 -12.50
C LYS A 73 -0.49 -4.12 -11.28
N HIS A 74 -0.15 -4.76 -10.15
CA HIS A 74 0.34 -4.06 -8.96
C HIS A 74 1.64 -3.33 -9.23
N ALA A 75 2.62 -3.99 -9.86
CA ALA A 75 3.89 -3.39 -10.21
C ALA A 75 3.71 -2.18 -11.13
N LYS A 76 2.89 -2.32 -12.20
CA LYS A 76 2.59 -1.21 -13.11
C LYS A 76 1.91 -0.03 -12.40
N SER A 77 0.88 -0.29 -11.60
CA SER A 77 0.18 0.74 -10.85
C SER A 77 1.11 1.46 -9.87
N PHE A 78 1.97 0.70 -9.18
CA PHE A 78 2.93 1.25 -8.23
C PHE A 78 3.98 2.12 -8.93
N THR A 79 4.54 1.66 -10.06
CA THR A 79 5.48 2.45 -10.86
C THR A 79 4.87 3.79 -11.29
N ASN A 80 3.62 3.80 -11.78
CA ASN A 80 2.96 5.03 -12.19
C ASN A 80 2.80 6.03 -11.02
N ILE A 81 2.33 5.55 -9.87
CA ILE A 81 2.19 6.36 -8.66
C ILE A 81 3.54 6.93 -8.22
N MET A 82 4.59 6.10 -8.22
CA MET A 82 5.95 6.50 -7.86
C MET A 82 6.53 7.52 -8.82
N ASP A 83 6.34 7.32 -10.13
CA ASP A 83 6.77 8.27 -11.16
C ASP A 83 6.09 9.61 -10.92
N SER A 84 4.77 9.66 -10.79
CA SER A 84 4.02 10.90 -10.48
C SER A 84 4.54 11.59 -9.22
N LEU A 85 4.72 10.84 -8.12
CA LEU A 85 5.20 11.38 -6.84
C LEU A 85 6.61 11.95 -6.91
N ILE A 86 7.51 11.29 -7.65
CA ILE A 86 8.92 11.66 -7.73
C ILE A 86 9.14 12.77 -8.77
N THR A 87 8.40 12.79 -9.89
CA THR A 87 8.60 13.77 -10.97
C THR A 87 7.90 15.11 -10.71
N GLY A 88 6.81 15.17 -9.94
CA GLY A 88 6.12 16.43 -9.64
C GLY A 88 5.52 16.46 -8.23
N LEU A 89 5.89 17.45 -7.42
CA LEU A 89 5.22 17.71 -6.14
C LEU A 89 3.87 18.44 -6.33
N ASP A 90 3.65 19.05 -7.50
CA ASP A 90 2.40 19.77 -7.82
C ASP A 90 1.20 18.84 -8.06
N ALA A 91 1.44 17.52 -8.20
CA ALA A 91 0.41 16.49 -8.34
C ALA A 91 0.15 15.71 -7.04
N LYS A 92 0.65 16.20 -5.89
CA LYS A 92 0.63 15.46 -4.62
C LYS A 92 -0.78 15.06 -4.18
N GLU A 93 -1.79 15.93 -4.36
CA GLU A 93 -3.16 15.59 -3.97
C GLU A 93 -3.75 14.47 -4.84
N SER A 94 -3.46 14.47 -6.14
CA SER A 94 -3.86 13.38 -7.03
C SER A 94 -3.18 12.07 -6.62
N VAL A 95 -1.89 12.10 -6.28
CA VAL A 95 -1.17 10.93 -5.78
C VAL A 95 -1.74 10.43 -4.46
N ILE A 96 -2.09 11.33 -3.53
CA ILE A 96 -2.75 10.98 -2.27
C ILE A 96 -4.07 10.28 -2.53
N GLU A 97 -4.88 10.80 -3.45
CA GLU A 97 -6.16 10.18 -3.81
C GLU A 97 -5.96 8.78 -4.41
N GLU A 98 -5.00 8.61 -5.32
CA GLU A 98 -4.67 7.30 -5.91
C GLU A 98 -4.21 6.29 -4.86
N LEU A 99 -3.34 6.71 -3.93
CA LEU A 99 -2.88 5.88 -2.82
C LEU A 99 -4.02 5.50 -1.88
N ARG A 100 -4.87 6.45 -1.48
CA ARG A 100 -6.04 6.14 -0.63
C ARG A 100 -7.03 5.23 -1.35
N LYS A 101 -7.25 5.42 -2.65
CA LYS A 101 -8.08 4.54 -3.49
C LYS A 101 -7.51 3.12 -3.54
N ALA A 102 -6.20 2.97 -3.71
CA ALA A 102 -5.52 1.68 -3.63
C ALA A 102 -5.69 1.05 -2.24
N GLY A 103 -5.55 1.83 -1.17
CA GLY A 103 -5.80 1.38 0.21
C GLY A 103 -7.23 0.84 0.42
N ARG A 104 -8.24 1.58 -0.06
CA ARG A 104 -9.66 1.16 -0.03
C ARG A 104 -9.89 -0.16 -0.74
N ALA A 105 -9.25 -0.39 -1.89
CA ALA A 105 -9.37 -1.64 -2.64
C ALA A 105 -8.90 -2.85 -1.81
N HIS A 106 -7.83 -2.71 -1.02
CA HIS A 106 -7.33 -3.79 -0.16
C HIS A 106 -8.30 -4.13 0.99
N ALA A 107 -9.12 -3.18 1.45
CA ALA A 107 -10.17 -3.42 2.45
C ALA A 107 -11.36 -4.24 1.90
N THR A 108 -11.45 -4.45 0.59
CA THR A 108 -12.47 -5.33 -0.01
C THR A 108 -12.13 -6.81 0.10
N LEU A 109 -10.83 -7.15 0.17
CA LEU A 109 -10.32 -8.52 0.28
C LEU A 109 -10.60 -9.18 1.64
N LEU A 110 -11.04 -8.41 2.64
CA LEU A 110 -11.39 -8.88 3.98
C LEU A 110 -12.62 -9.79 4.03
N ARG A 111 -13.45 -9.82 2.97
CA ARG A 111 -14.78 -10.48 2.99
C ARG A 111 -14.89 -11.71 2.07
N ASP A 112 -14.14 -11.74 0.97
CA ASP A 112 -14.28 -12.84 0.00
C ASP A 112 -13.74 -14.18 0.52
N THR A 113 -12.96 -14.15 1.60
CA THR A 113 -12.46 -15.36 2.28
C THR A 113 -13.41 -15.87 3.37
N SER A 114 -14.31 -15.05 3.94
CA SER A 114 -15.25 -15.50 4.97
C SER A 114 -16.60 -15.97 4.41
N ASN A 115 -17.04 -15.47 3.25
CA ASN A 115 -18.32 -15.85 2.65
C ASN A 115 -18.27 -17.10 1.73
N LYS A 116 -17.10 -17.71 1.54
CA LYS A 116 -16.94 -18.91 0.70
C LYS A 116 -16.88 -20.23 1.48
N PHE A 117 -17.24 -20.24 2.77
CA PHE A 117 -17.38 -21.47 3.56
C PHE A 117 -18.75 -22.16 3.43
N GLY A 118 -19.50 -21.82 2.38
CA GLY A 118 -20.73 -22.51 1.98
C GLY A 118 -20.55 -23.40 0.76
N ASN A 119 -19.43 -24.13 0.61
CA ASN A 119 -19.40 -25.43 -0.07
C ASN A 119 -18.03 -26.11 0.05
N LYS A 120 -18.08 -27.39 0.44
CA LYS A 120 -16.93 -28.28 0.62
C LYS A 120 -16.13 -28.42 -0.68
N SER A 121 -14.92 -27.85 -0.73
CA SER A 121 -13.86 -28.34 -1.61
C SER A 121 -12.57 -28.44 -0.82
N ASN A 122 -11.89 -29.57 -0.98
CA ASN A 122 -10.82 -30.08 -0.12
C ASN A 122 -9.46 -29.39 -0.38
N THR A 123 -9.45 -28.06 -0.49
CA THR A 123 -8.22 -27.26 -0.59
C THR A 123 -8.30 -26.16 0.46
N GLN A 124 -7.73 -26.46 1.62
CA GLN A 124 -7.59 -25.60 2.78
C GLN A 124 -6.64 -24.42 2.48
N LEU A 125 -7.04 -23.52 1.58
CA LEU A 125 -6.51 -22.16 1.57
C LEU A 125 -7.29 -21.39 2.63
N ILE A 126 -6.83 -21.49 3.87
CA ILE A 126 -7.20 -20.57 4.95
C ILE A 126 -6.85 -19.17 4.44
N GLY A 127 -7.85 -18.48 3.89
CA GLY A 127 -7.67 -17.19 3.24
C GLY A 127 -7.34 -16.14 4.28
N CYS A 128 -6.06 -15.92 4.54
CA CYS A 128 -5.62 -14.93 5.51
C CYS A 128 -6.08 -13.54 5.00
N PRO A 129 -6.95 -12.83 5.73
CA PRO A 129 -7.49 -11.56 5.27
C PRO A 129 -6.36 -10.53 5.16
N PHE A 130 -6.50 -9.57 4.26
CA PHE A 130 -5.58 -8.43 4.23
C PHE A 130 -5.65 -7.68 5.58
N ARG A 131 -4.49 -7.30 6.14
CA ARG A 131 -4.34 -6.60 7.43
C ARG A 131 -3.39 -5.41 7.26
N LEU A 132 -3.50 -4.44 8.17
CA LEU A 132 -2.62 -3.26 8.19
C LEU A 132 -1.13 -3.63 8.25
N ALA A 133 -0.78 -4.71 8.96
CA ALA A 133 0.60 -5.21 9.06
C ALA A 133 1.23 -5.55 7.70
N HIS A 134 0.42 -5.90 6.69
CA HIS A 134 0.96 -6.16 5.35
C HIS A 134 1.54 -4.90 4.70
N PHE A 135 0.98 -3.71 4.99
CA PHE A 135 1.57 -2.46 4.55
C PHE A 135 2.90 -2.19 5.26
N ASP A 136 3.02 -2.56 6.54
CA ASP A 136 4.25 -2.37 7.31
C ASP A 136 5.37 -3.30 6.80
N HIS A 137 5.05 -4.56 6.48
CA HIS A 137 5.98 -5.48 5.82
C HIS A 137 6.37 -5.01 4.42
N PHE A 138 5.43 -4.45 3.66
CA PHE A 138 5.72 -3.84 2.35
C PHE A 138 6.65 -2.63 2.50
N ALA A 139 6.43 -1.77 3.50
CA ALA A 139 7.28 -0.63 3.81
C ALA A 139 8.73 -1.07 4.08
N SER A 140 8.90 -2.05 4.96
CA SER A 140 10.20 -2.62 5.29
C SER A 140 10.89 -3.20 4.04
N ALA A 141 10.16 -3.97 3.24
CA ALA A 141 10.68 -4.54 2.01
C ALA A 141 11.16 -3.47 1.02
N MET A 142 10.41 -2.37 0.88
CA MET A 142 10.78 -1.26 -0.01
C MET A 142 12.00 -0.51 0.49
N ILE A 143 12.06 -0.18 1.79
CA ILE A 143 13.21 0.51 2.42
C ILE A 143 14.50 -0.29 2.23
N GLU A 144 14.44 -1.61 2.30
CA GLU A 144 15.60 -2.46 2.04
C GLU A 144 16.03 -2.40 0.57
N ARG A 145 15.08 -2.47 -0.37
CA ARG A 145 15.41 -2.34 -1.81
C ARG A 145 16.06 -0.99 -2.12
N THR A 146 15.67 0.09 -1.44
CA THR A 146 16.22 1.42 -1.72
C THR A 146 17.71 1.54 -1.38
N LEU A 147 18.23 0.70 -0.48
CA LEU A 147 19.66 0.67 -0.12
C LEU A 147 20.55 0.21 -1.28
N GLU A 148 19.98 -0.48 -2.27
CA GLU A 148 20.71 -1.02 -3.43
C GLU A 148 20.63 -0.12 -4.66
N TRP A 149 19.84 0.96 -4.62
CA TRP A 149 19.60 1.82 -5.77
C TRP A 149 20.66 2.92 -5.90
N GLY A 150 21.00 3.26 -7.14
CA GLY A 150 22.03 4.24 -7.47
C GLY A 150 23.46 3.69 -7.43
N GLU A 151 24.41 4.53 -7.84
CA GLU A 151 25.84 4.26 -7.72
C GLU A 151 26.27 4.30 -6.24
N LYS A 152 27.44 3.71 -5.92
CA LYS A 152 27.97 3.67 -4.56
C LYS A 152 28.02 5.05 -3.88
N LYS A 153 28.33 6.11 -4.64
CA LYS A 153 28.38 7.51 -4.13
C LYS A 153 27.01 8.09 -3.77
N ASP A 154 25.95 7.61 -4.42
CA ASP A 154 24.57 8.07 -4.20
C ASP A 154 23.90 7.35 -3.02
N ARG A 155 24.47 6.22 -2.56
CA ARG A 155 23.99 5.42 -1.42
C ARG A 155 24.49 6.00 -0.10
N ASN A 156 23.93 7.14 0.29
CA ASN A 156 24.29 7.84 1.52
C ASN A 156 23.07 8.13 2.40
N LYS A 157 23.33 8.60 3.63
CA LYS A 157 22.29 8.88 4.65
C LYS A 157 21.23 9.87 4.14
N THR A 158 21.61 10.86 3.33
CA THR A 158 20.67 11.85 2.78
C THR A 158 19.69 11.19 1.82
N THR A 159 20.18 10.39 0.88
CA THR A 159 19.36 9.63 -0.07
C THR A 159 18.43 8.67 0.69
N GLN A 160 18.97 7.91 1.64
CA GLN A 160 18.18 6.93 2.39
C GLN A 160 17.11 7.61 3.26
N THR A 161 17.41 8.76 3.86
CA THR A 161 16.40 9.54 4.60
C THR A 161 15.28 10.02 3.68
N GLY A 162 15.61 10.44 2.46
CA GLY A 162 14.63 10.81 1.43
C GLY A 162 13.72 9.64 1.08
N TRP A 163 14.29 8.46 0.81
CA TRP A 163 13.53 7.25 0.54
C TRP A 163 12.63 6.85 1.72
N THR A 164 13.14 6.82 2.95
CA THR A 164 12.34 6.47 4.13
C THR A 164 11.11 7.39 4.27
N LYS A 165 11.27 8.71 4.08
CA LYS A 165 10.14 9.66 4.12
C LYS A 165 9.09 9.34 3.06
N ILE A 166 9.51 9.03 1.83
CA ILE A 166 8.61 8.68 0.73
C ILE A 166 7.85 7.38 1.05
N VAL A 167 8.55 6.35 1.51
CA VAL A 167 7.93 5.05 1.83
C VAL A 167 6.91 5.19 2.95
N LEU A 168 7.28 5.91 4.03
CA LEU A 168 6.37 6.15 5.15
C LEU A 168 5.13 6.94 4.70
N PHE A 169 5.32 7.97 3.87
CA PHE A 169 4.21 8.72 3.29
C PHE A 169 3.26 7.83 2.49
N ILE A 170 3.79 7.03 1.56
CA ILE A 170 3.01 6.11 0.72
C ILE A 170 2.18 5.15 1.57
N VAL A 171 2.83 4.50 2.53
CA VAL A 171 2.20 3.49 3.39
C VAL A 171 1.16 4.11 4.31
N GLU A 172 1.39 5.33 4.79
CA GLU A 172 0.38 6.05 5.56
C GLU A 172 -0.86 6.34 4.72
N GLN A 173 -0.72 6.85 3.49
CA GLN A 173 -1.88 7.11 2.61
C GLN A 173 -2.65 5.81 2.26
N LEU A 174 -1.93 4.70 2.03
CA LEU A 174 -2.56 3.39 1.83
C LEU A 174 -3.34 2.94 3.07
N ARG A 175 -2.76 3.12 4.27
CA ARG A 175 -3.38 2.78 5.55
C ARG A 175 -4.62 3.63 5.82
N GLU A 176 -4.57 4.93 5.58
CA GLU A 176 -5.70 5.84 5.73
C GLU A 176 -6.87 5.40 4.86
N GLY A 177 -6.63 5.20 3.56
CA GLY A 177 -7.67 4.73 2.63
C GLY A 177 -8.25 3.37 3.04
N TYR A 178 -7.40 2.44 3.47
CA TYR A 178 -7.85 1.15 3.99
C TYR A 178 -8.77 1.32 5.22
N GLN A 179 -8.36 2.12 6.20
CA GLN A 179 -9.11 2.35 7.44
C GLN A 179 -10.43 3.10 7.20
N GLU A 180 -10.45 4.06 6.26
CA GLU A 180 -11.67 4.75 5.80
C GLU A 180 -12.71 3.74 5.31
N ALA A 181 -12.34 2.87 4.37
CA ALA A 181 -13.26 1.85 3.84
C ALA A 181 -13.77 0.89 4.92
N ILE A 182 -12.95 0.54 5.92
CA ILE A 182 -13.40 -0.29 7.03
C ILE A 182 -14.38 0.46 7.95
N ARG A 183 -14.15 1.75 8.22
CA ARG A 183 -15.06 2.58 9.01
C ARG A 183 -16.40 2.78 8.31
N GLU A 184 -16.40 3.07 7.02
CA GLU A 184 -17.61 3.22 6.20
C GLU A 184 -18.46 1.95 6.23
N LYS A 185 -17.86 0.80 5.92
CA LYS A 185 -18.56 -0.50 5.98
C LYS A 185 -19.15 -0.81 7.35
N ARG A 186 -18.49 -0.42 8.45
CA ARG A 186 -19.02 -0.60 9.80
C ARG A 186 -20.26 0.26 10.04
N ARG A 187 -20.25 1.52 9.58
CA ARG A 187 -21.41 2.43 9.69
C ARG A 187 -22.59 1.93 8.87
N GLU A 188 -22.35 1.49 7.63
CA GLU A 188 -23.40 0.92 6.76
C GLU A 188 -24.09 -0.28 7.40
N ARG A 189 -23.32 -1.18 8.04
CA ARG A 189 -23.87 -2.35 8.76
C ARG A 189 -24.72 -1.94 9.96
N GLN A 190 -24.28 -0.94 10.72
CA GLN A 190 -25.02 -0.43 11.87
C GLN A 190 -26.36 0.18 11.42
N GLN A 191 -26.35 0.97 10.34
CA GLN A 191 -27.56 1.55 9.76
C GLN A 191 -28.52 0.48 9.23
N LYS A 192 -28.00 -0.54 8.53
CA LYS A 192 -28.82 -1.66 8.03
C LYS A 192 -29.46 -2.45 9.16
N ASN A 193 -28.72 -2.74 10.22
CA ASN A 193 -29.24 -3.48 11.37
C ASN A 193 -30.29 -2.66 12.13
N GLN A 194 -30.09 -1.34 12.28
CA GLN A 194 -31.10 -0.45 12.87
C GLN A 194 -32.39 -0.42 12.03
N PHE A 195 -32.29 -0.36 10.70
CA PHE A 195 -33.45 -0.38 9.81
C PHE A 195 -34.24 -1.69 9.88
N VAL A 196 -33.57 -2.84 9.97
CA VAL A 196 -34.22 -4.16 10.12
C VAL A 196 -34.94 -4.25 11.47
N SER A 197 -34.28 -3.86 12.57
CA SER A 197 -34.89 -3.89 13.91
C SER A 197 -36.06 -2.91 14.07
N SER A 198 -36.12 -1.82 13.29
CA SER A 198 -37.27 -0.91 13.29
C SER A 198 -38.46 -1.43 12.47
N ASN A 199 -38.24 -2.32 11.50
CA ASN A 199 -39.31 -2.92 10.71
C ASN A 199 -39.90 -4.19 11.35
N ASP A 200 -39.12 -4.93 12.14
CA ASP A 200 -39.60 -6.11 12.87
C ASP A 200 -40.46 -5.77 14.11
N ASN A 201 -40.52 -4.48 14.49
CA ASN A 201 -41.31 -3.96 15.62
C ASN A 201 -42.59 -3.21 15.18
N ARG A 202 -43.05 -3.40 13.94
CA ARG A 202 -44.35 -2.95 13.42
C ARG A 202 -45.20 -4.15 13.02
#